data_AF-B3NFC2-F1
#
_entry.id   AF-B3NFC2-F1
#
_cell.length_a   1.000
_cell.length_b   1.000
_cell.length_c   1.000
_cell.angle_alpha   90.00
_cell.angle_beta   90.00
_cell.angle_gamma   90.00
#
_symmetry.space_group_name_H-M   'P 1'
#
loop_
_entity.id
_entity.type
_entity.pdbx_description
1 polymer ?
#
loop_
_entity_poly.entity_id
_entity_poly.type
_entity_poly.pdbx_seq_one_letter_code
_entity_poly.pdbx_strand_id
1 'polypeptide(L)'
;MVDNQETRGIPTLYGGGKLIISKVITFCVWAVNFILTCADIYIYYFMLKEYMDCWNCLFRSYMIIALTINFLMVPLLILGGFFIYLELASAIRIYATVLFVATWLQMMLTILFAQQYQTVADVLRIWINEKSLEFFESRCQCCGVLGPDDYILDEMDIPLSCYQDRSGREGDLYQSGCSTHYIKPSFPIIQVISFVVQYVLVICIEVFLILLKRSRGVSSQQRTEMFGSLNT
;
A
#
# COMPACT_ATOMS: atom_id res chain seq x y z
N MET A 1 -1.58 -14.97 -66.72
CA MET A 1 -1.29 -15.44 -65.35
C MET A 1 -0.07 -14.65 -64.88
N VAL A 2 -0.09 -13.33 -64.65
CA VAL A 2 -0.89 -12.45 -63.78
C VAL A 2 -0.96 -12.94 -62.33
N ASP A 3 -0.04 -12.35 -61.55
CA ASP A 3 -0.03 -11.99 -60.13
C ASP A 3 -0.34 -13.02 -59.05
N ASN A 4 0.70 -13.33 -58.26
CA ASN A 4 0.58 -13.70 -56.84
C ASN A 4 1.90 -13.43 -56.10
N GLN A 5 2.40 -12.19 -56.17
CA GLN A 5 3.61 -11.77 -55.45
C GLN A 5 3.36 -10.60 -54.48
N GLU A 6 2.12 -10.42 -54.01
CA GLU A 6 1.74 -9.32 -53.12
C GLU A 6 1.16 -9.82 -51.79
N THR A 7 1.90 -10.66 -51.06
CA THR A 7 1.48 -11.07 -49.69
C THR A 7 2.62 -11.28 -48.69
N ARG A 8 3.85 -10.83 -49.01
CA ARG A 8 5.01 -10.92 -48.08
C ARG A 8 5.35 -9.61 -47.34
N GLY A 9 4.51 -8.58 -47.44
CA GLY A 9 4.85 -7.23 -46.95
C GLY A 9 4.32 -6.82 -45.56
N ILE A 10 3.45 -7.60 -44.90
CA ILE A 10 2.68 -7.11 -43.73
C ILE A 10 2.76 -8.00 -42.46
N PRO A 11 3.92 -8.42 -41.93
CA PRO A 11 4.01 -8.84 -40.53
C PRO A 11 4.70 -7.81 -39.60
N THR A 12 5.46 -6.87 -40.15
CA THR A 12 6.39 -6.03 -39.38
C THR A 12 5.75 -4.79 -38.75
N LEU A 13 4.65 -4.26 -39.30
CA LEU A 13 4.00 -3.04 -38.79
C LEU A 13 3.01 -3.31 -37.63
N TYR A 14 2.46 -4.52 -37.55
CA TYR A 14 1.41 -4.85 -36.56
C TYR A 14 1.98 -5.18 -35.16
N GLY A 15 3.28 -5.53 -35.08
CA GLY A 15 3.97 -5.79 -33.81
C GLY A 15 4.47 -4.54 -33.09
N GLY A 16 4.95 -3.54 -33.84
CA GLY A 16 5.50 -2.29 -33.26
C GLY A 16 4.45 -1.42 -32.58
N GLY A 17 3.28 -1.25 -33.19
CA GLY A 17 2.19 -0.43 -32.62
C GLY A 17 1.69 -0.96 -31.26
N LYS A 18 1.58 -2.29 -31.12
CA LYS A 18 1.15 -2.93 -29.86
C LYS A 18 2.14 -2.70 -28.71
N LEU A 19 3.45 -2.71 -29.01
CA LEU A 19 4.50 -2.45 -28.03
C LEU A 19 4.44 -0.99 -27.55
N ILE A 20 4.28 -0.04 -28.48
CA ILE A 20 4.19 1.40 -28.17
C ILE A 20 2.95 1.68 -27.30
N ILE A 21 1.78 1.12 -27.67
CA ILE A 21 0.55 1.27 -26.89
C ILE A 21 0.73 0.69 -25.48
N SER A 22 1.29 -0.51 -25.36
CA SER A 22 1.56 -1.14 -24.05
C SER A 22 2.52 -0.32 -23.20
N LYS A 23 3.56 0.28 -23.80
CA LYS A 23 4.49 1.17 -23.11
C LYS A 23 3.79 2.42 -22.56
N VAL A 24 2.96 3.08 -23.37
CA VAL A 24 2.18 4.26 -22.96
C VAL A 24 1.23 3.91 -21.81
N ILE A 25 0.48 2.80 -21.93
CA ILE A 25 -0.43 2.34 -20.86
C ILE A 25 0.34 2.09 -19.56
N THR A 26 1.46 1.37 -19.64
CA THR A 26 2.29 1.06 -18.45
C THR A 26 2.82 2.35 -17.81
N PHE A 27 3.24 3.33 -18.62
CA PHE A 27 3.71 4.62 -18.12
C PHE A 27 2.59 5.44 -17.47
N CYS A 28 1.39 5.46 -18.04
CA CYS A 28 0.23 6.12 -17.45
C CYS A 28 -0.15 5.49 -16.10
N VAL A 29 -0.22 4.16 -16.01
CA VAL A 29 -0.51 3.45 -14.76
C VAL A 29 0.59 3.69 -13.73
N TRP A 30 1.85 3.72 -14.16
CA TRP A 30 2.99 4.05 -13.30
C TRP A 30 2.87 5.46 -12.71
N ALA A 31 2.52 6.47 -13.53
CA ALA A 31 2.38 7.85 -13.07
C ALA A 31 1.25 7.98 -12.03
N VAL A 32 0.11 7.33 -12.26
CA VAL A 32 -1.00 7.30 -11.30
C VAL A 32 -0.58 6.64 -9.98
N ASN A 33 0.12 5.50 -10.05
CA ASN A 33 0.64 4.81 -8.87
C ASN A 33 1.62 5.67 -8.06
N PHE A 34 2.52 6.38 -8.74
CA PHE A 34 3.45 7.29 -8.09
C PHE A 34 2.72 8.39 -7.31
N ILE A 35 1.69 9.00 -7.91
CA ILE A 35 0.87 10.02 -7.24
C ILE A 35 0.14 9.42 -6.02
N LEU A 36 -0.45 8.22 -6.17
CA LEU A 36 -1.13 7.55 -5.07
C LEU A 36 -0.19 7.19 -3.92
N THR A 37 1.03 6.73 -4.22
CA THR A 37 2.05 6.43 -3.20
C THR A 37 2.43 7.69 -2.43
N CYS A 38 2.59 8.84 -3.10
CA CYS A 38 2.83 10.12 -2.43
C CYS A 38 1.65 10.55 -1.55
N ALA A 39 0.41 10.33 -2.02
CA ALA A 39 -0.79 10.62 -1.23
C ALA A 39 -0.88 9.72 0.02
N ASP A 40 -0.57 8.43 -0.11
CA ASP A 40 -0.53 7.48 1.01
C ASP A 40 0.50 7.91 2.06
N ILE A 41 1.71 8.28 1.66
CA ILE A 41 2.74 8.82 2.57
C ILE A 41 2.20 10.03 3.33
N TYR A 42 1.55 10.96 2.63
CA TYR A 42 0.99 12.16 3.26
C TYR A 42 -0.11 11.81 4.28
N ILE A 43 -1.01 10.90 3.93
CA ILE A 43 -2.08 10.43 4.82
C ILE A 43 -1.49 9.73 6.05
N TYR A 44 -0.56 8.78 5.86
CA TYR A 44 0.08 8.08 6.98
C TYR A 44 0.86 9.03 7.87
N TYR A 45 1.54 10.03 7.30
CA TYR A 45 2.26 11.04 8.06
C TYR A 45 1.32 11.92 8.89
N PHE A 46 0.22 12.40 8.29
CA PHE A 46 -0.77 13.21 9.00
C PHE A 46 -1.44 12.43 10.13
N MET A 47 -1.82 11.17 9.87
CA MET A 47 -2.34 10.26 10.89
C MET A 47 -1.31 10.02 11.99
N LEU A 48 -0.05 9.72 11.65
CA LEU A 48 0.98 9.54 12.67
C LEU A 48 1.10 10.77 13.56
N LYS A 49 1.02 11.98 12.99
CA LYS A 49 1.07 13.25 13.72
C LYS A 49 -0.09 13.43 14.69
N GLU A 50 -1.32 13.06 14.29
CA GLU A 50 -2.51 13.16 15.16
C GLU A 50 -2.47 12.13 16.31
N TYR A 51 -1.84 10.98 16.11
CA TYR A 51 -1.76 9.89 17.10
C TYR A 51 -0.41 9.84 17.86
N MET A 52 0.39 10.92 17.82
CA MET A 52 1.71 10.99 18.48
C MET A 52 1.65 10.81 20.00
N ASP A 53 0.53 11.18 20.62
CA ASP A 53 0.36 11.20 22.08
C ASP A 53 0.15 9.80 22.68
N CYS A 54 -0.13 8.78 21.86
CA CYS A 54 -0.24 7.39 22.31
C CYS A 54 1.18 6.79 22.46
N TRP A 55 1.72 6.81 23.68
CA TRP A 55 3.04 6.22 24.01
C TRP A 55 3.01 4.68 23.83
N ASN A 56 3.84 4.15 22.93
CA ASN A 56 4.04 2.71 22.67
C ASN A 56 2.79 1.87 22.32
N CYS A 57 1.76 2.48 21.74
CA CYS A 57 0.59 1.74 21.25
C CYS A 57 0.96 0.90 20.02
N LEU A 58 0.42 -0.32 19.89
CA LEU A 58 0.69 -1.19 18.72
C LEU A 58 0.29 -0.50 17.42
N PHE A 59 -0.79 0.29 17.44
CA PHE A 59 -1.23 1.12 16.33
C PHE A 59 -0.13 2.05 15.78
N ARG A 60 0.65 2.68 16.67
CA ARG A 60 1.76 3.55 16.28
C ARG A 60 2.87 2.77 15.58
N SER A 61 3.21 1.58 16.07
CA SER A 61 4.19 0.70 15.42
C SER A 61 3.74 0.31 14.02
N TYR A 62 2.48 -0.08 13.83
CA TYR A 62 1.93 -0.41 12.52
C TYR A 62 1.96 0.77 11.56
N MET A 63 1.59 1.97 12.02
CA MET A 63 1.63 3.20 11.21
C MET A 63 3.05 3.56 10.77
N ILE A 64 4.05 3.42 11.65
CA ILE A 64 5.46 3.65 11.31
C ILE A 64 5.95 2.64 10.27
N ILE A 65 5.60 1.35 10.43
CA ILE A 65 5.92 0.30 9.46
C ILE A 65 5.29 0.62 8.10
N ALA A 66 4.01 1.01 8.08
CA ALA A 66 3.30 1.40 6.86
C ALA A 66 3.97 2.57 6.14
N LEU A 67 4.31 3.62 6.89
CA LEU A 67 5.00 4.80 6.36
C LEU A 67 6.36 4.43 5.79
N THR A 68 7.11 3.55 6.48
CA THR A 68 8.43 3.09 6.04
C THR A 68 8.35 2.29 4.75
N ILE A 69 7.37 1.38 4.62
CA ILE A 69 7.15 0.61 3.39
C ILE A 69 6.81 1.54 2.22
N ASN A 70 5.89 2.49 2.40
CA ASN A 70 5.52 3.43 1.34
C ASN A 70 6.71 4.33 0.94
N PHE A 71 7.52 4.76 1.90
CA PHE A 71 8.73 5.52 1.62
C PHE A 71 9.76 4.70 0.82
N LEU A 72 9.94 3.41 1.14
CA LEU A 72 10.79 2.49 0.38
C LEU A 72 10.25 2.17 -1.03
N MET A 73 8.93 2.29 -1.23
CA MET A 73 8.32 2.11 -2.55
C MET A 73 8.62 3.26 -3.52
N VAL A 74 8.84 4.49 -3.03
CA VAL A 74 9.19 5.64 -3.88
C VAL A 74 10.44 5.41 -4.73
N PRO A 75 11.62 5.04 -4.18
CA PRO A 75 12.79 4.77 -5.00
C PRO A 75 12.59 3.56 -5.92
N LEU A 76 11.82 2.54 -5.51
CA LEU A 76 11.47 1.42 -6.39
C LEU A 76 10.68 1.90 -7.61
N LEU A 77 9.67 2.75 -7.43
CA LEU A 77 8.91 3.32 -8.54
C LEU A 77 9.77 4.18 -9.45
N ILE A 78 10.69 4.98 -8.91
CA ILE A 78 11.64 5.78 -9.72
C ILE A 78 12.50 4.87 -10.59
N LEU A 79 13.08 3.81 -10.01
CA LEU A 79 13.85 2.81 -10.76
C LEU A 79 13.00 2.09 -11.81
N GLY A 80 11.73 1.81 -11.49
CA GLY A 80 10.77 1.23 -12.43
C GLY A 80 10.55 2.10 -13.67
N GLY A 81 10.34 3.41 -13.47
CA GLY A 81 10.21 4.36 -14.57
C GLY A 81 11.45 4.38 -15.47
N PHE A 82 12.64 4.37 -14.86
CA PHE A 82 13.91 4.29 -15.58
C PHE A 82 14.05 3.00 -16.39
N PHE A 83 13.69 1.85 -15.83
CA PHE A 83 13.77 0.57 -16.54
C PHE A 83 12.75 0.45 -17.69
N ILE A 84 11.54 0.99 -17.53
CA ILE A 84 10.54 1.06 -18.61
C ILE A 84 11.04 1.94 -19.75
N TYR A 85 11.74 3.04 -19.44
CA TYR A 85 12.32 3.92 -20.45
C TYR A 85 13.43 3.24 -21.25
N LEU A 86 14.34 2.50 -20.58
CA LEU A 86 15.50 1.86 -21.20
C LEU A 86 15.25 0.48 -21.84
N GLU A 87 14.06 -0.10 -21.70
CA GLU A 87 13.66 -1.38 -22.34
C GLU A 87 14.59 -2.58 -22.02
N LEU A 88 15.16 -2.59 -20.82
CA LEU A 88 16.09 -3.62 -20.34
C LEU A 88 15.35 -4.84 -19.78
N ALA A 89 14.98 -5.77 -20.66
CA ALA A 89 14.19 -6.98 -20.32
C ALA A 89 14.68 -7.77 -19.08
N SER A 90 16.00 -7.92 -18.92
CA SER A 90 16.58 -8.67 -17.79
C SER A 90 16.35 -7.95 -16.46
N ALA A 91 16.57 -6.64 -16.43
CA ALA A 91 16.38 -5.81 -15.24
C ALA A 91 14.89 -5.69 -14.88
N ILE A 92 14.02 -5.52 -15.88
CA ILE A 92 12.57 -5.42 -15.68
C ILE A 92 12.01 -6.70 -15.03
N ARG A 93 12.56 -7.89 -15.33
CA ARG A 93 12.12 -9.14 -14.69
C ARG A 93 12.40 -9.16 -13.19
N ILE A 94 13.62 -8.81 -12.77
CA ILE A 94 13.99 -8.74 -11.35
C ILE A 94 13.13 -7.68 -10.66
N TYR A 95 13.00 -6.52 -11.30
CA TYR A 95 12.16 -5.43 -10.82
C TYR A 95 10.70 -5.86 -10.60
N ALA A 96 10.09 -6.56 -11.56
CA ALA A 96 8.71 -7.03 -11.46
C ALA A 96 8.53 -7.97 -10.25
N THR A 97 9.48 -8.87 -10.01
CA THR A 97 9.42 -9.76 -8.84
C THR A 97 9.54 -9.02 -7.51
N VAL A 98 10.43 -8.03 -7.41
CA VAL A 98 10.60 -7.21 -6.21
C VAL A 98 9.35 -6.36 -5.97
N LEU A 99 8.81 -5.74 -7.02
CA LEU A 99 7.59 -4.94 -6.96
C LEU A 99 6.38 -5.77 -6.52
N PHE A 100 6.27 -7.02 -7.01
CA PHE A 100 5.21 -7.94 -6.60
C PHE A 100 5.29 -8.27 -5.11
N VAL A 101 6.47 -8.63 -4.59
CA VAL A 101 6.64 -8.92 -3.16
C VAL A 101 6.32 -7.71 -2.30
N ALA A 102 6.76 -6.52 -2.72
CA ALA A 102 6.48 -5.29 -1.98
C ALA A 102 4.98 -4.94 -1.99
N THR A 103 4.31 -5.12 -3.13
CA THR A 103 2.85 -4.94 -3.26
C THR A 103 2.10 -5.94 -2.38
N TRP A 104 2.58 -7.19 -2.29
CA TRP A 104 2.01 -8.21 -1.43
C TRP A 104 2.11 -7.85 0.06
N LEU A 105 3.28 -7.37 0.50
CA LEU A 105 3.48 -6.89 1.86
C LEU A 105 2.58 -5.69 2.19
N GLN A 106 2.46 -4.75 1.25
CA GLN A 106 1.56 -3.60 1.39
C GLN A 106 0.09 -4.04 1.50
N MET A 107 -0.34 -5.03 0.69
CA MET A 107 -1.70 -5.59 0.77
C MET A 107 -1.97 -6.22 2.14
N MET A 108 -1.06 -7.02 2.67
CA MET A 108 -1.23 -7.64 3.99
C MET A 108 -1.40 -6.60 5.09
N LEU A 109 -0.65 -5.49 5.00
CA LEU A 109 -0.77 -4.39 5.94
C LEU A 109 -2.11 -3.63 5.79
N THR A 110 -2.56 -3.39 4.56
CA THR A 110 -3.87 -2.76 4.30
C THR A 110 -5.02 -3.63 4.83
N ILE A 111 -4.95 -4.95 4.68
CA ILE A 111 -5.95 -5.87 5.24
C ILE A 111 -5.98 -5.77 6.77
N LEU A 112 -4.80 -5.70 7.40
CA LEU A 112 -4.69 -5.51 8.84
C LEU A 112 -5.33 -4.19 9.30
N PHE A 113 -5.18 -3.11 8.54
CA PHE A 113 -5.85 -1.83 8.81
C PHE A 113 -7.35 -1.81 8.49
N ALA A 114 -7.81 -2.65 7.56
CA ALA A 114 -9.23 -2.76 7.21
C ALA A 114 -10.04 -3.48 8.29
N GLN A 115 -9.39 -4.31 9.11
CA GLN A 115 -10.02 -4.91 10.28
C GLN A 115 -10.27 -3.84 11.35
N GLN A 116 -11.44 -3.93 12.00
CA GLN A 116 -11.74 -3.05 13.14
C GLN A 116 -10.69 -3.27 14.21
N TYR A 117 -9.93 -2.22 14.51
CA TYR A 117 -8.93 -2.28 15.56
C TYR A 117 -9.65 -2.30 16.91
N GLN A 118 -9.71 -3.48 17.53
CA GLN A 118 -10.17 -3.63 18.90
C GLN A 118 -9.16 -2.97 19.83
N THR A 119 -9.55 -1.87 20.47
CA THR A 119 -8.70 -1.15 21.44
C THR A 119 -8.37 -2.01 22.66
N VAL A 120 -9.12 -3.09 22.89
CA VAL A 120 -8.94 -4.07 23.98
C VAL A 120 -7.46 -4.38 24.24
N ALA A 121 -6.70 -4.77 23.21
CA ALA A 121 -5.33 -5.22 23.39
C ALA A 121 -4.38 -4.10 23.82
N ASP A 122 -4.55 -2.89 23.29
CA ASP A 122 -3.73 -1.73 23.67
C ASP A 122 -4.13 -1.18 25.03
N VAL A 123 -5.43 -1.02 25.30
CA VAL A 123 -5.96 -0.54 26.59
C VAL A 123 -5.52 -1.45 27.72
N LEU A 124 -5.69 -2.77 27.56
CA LEU A 124 -5.27 -3.75 28.57
C LEU A 124 -3.75 -3.73 28.77
N ARG A 125 -2.97 -3.63 27.68
CA ARG A 125 -1.51 -3.57 27.77
C ARG A 125 -1.04 -2.30 28.49
N ILE A 126 -1.65 -1.15 28.22
CA ILE A 126 -1.29 0.13 28.85
C ILE A 126 -1.66 0.08 30.34
N TRP A 127 -2.85 -0.44 30.67
CA TRP A 127 -3.31 -0.65 32.04
C TRP A 127 -2.36 -1.52 32.87
N ILE A 128 -1.99 -2.71 32.36
CA ILE A 128 -1.07 -3.64 33.05
C ILE A 128 0.33 -3.03 33.26
N ASN A 129 0.75 -2.08 32.42
CA ASN A 129 2.02 -1.38 32.57
C ASN A 129 1.92 -0.11 33.42
N GLU A 130 0.81 0.10 34.13
CA GLU A 130 0.54 1.27 34.99
C GLU A 130 0.77 2.59 34.25
N LYS A 131 0.34 2.64 32.98
CA LYS A 131 0.41 3.84 32.13
C LYS A 131 -0.97 4.48 32.02
N SER A 132 -0.99 5.79 31.80
CA SER A 132 -2.24 6.54 31.71
C SER A 132 -3.05 6.15 30.47
N LEU A 133 -4.36 5.97 30.66
CA LEU A 133 -5.33 5.74 29.58
C LEU A 133 -5.89 7.04 28.97
N GLU A 134 -5.39 8.20 29.39
CA GLU A 134 -5.92 9.54 29.03
C GLU A 134 -6.19 9.70 27.53
N PHE A 135 -5.33 9.16 26.67
CA PHE A 135 -5.52 9.19 25.21
C PHE A 135 -6.82 8.49 24.78
N PHE A 136 -7.07 7.29 25.30
CA PHE A 136 -8.27 6.52 24.97
C PHE A 136 -9.49 7.12 25.65
N GLU A 137 -9.38 7.53 26.91
CA GLU A 137 -10.48 8.11 27.69
C GLU A 137 -11.01 9.39 27.03
N SER A 138 -10.11 10.30 26.65
CA SER A 138 -10.47 11.57 26.02
C SER A 138 -11.02 11.38 24.60
N ARG A 139 -10.53 10.38 23.84
CA ARG A 139 -10.90 10.19 22.43
C ARG A 139 -12.13 9.33 22.24
N CYS A 140 -12.27 8.28 23.06
CA CYS A 140 -13.38 7.34 23.01
C CYS A 140 -14.48 7.65 24.02
N GLN A 141 -14.33 8.72 24.83
CA GLN A 141 -15.31 9.13 25.84
C GLN A 141 -15.68 7.95 26.75
N CYS A 142 -14.63 7.32 27.28
CA CYS A 142 -14.69 6.11 28.07
C CYS A 142 -13.85 6.29 29.35
N CYS A 143 -14.00 5.39 30.30
CA CYS A 143 -13.21 5.39 31.53
C CYS A 143 -12.79 3.97 31.92
N GLY A 144 -11.52 3.79 32.25
CA GLY A 144 -10.97 2.49 32.64
C GLY A 144 -10.99 1.46 31.52
N VAL A 145 -10.66 0.21 31.87
CA VAL A 145 -10.64 -0.91 30.91
C VAL A 145 -12.07 -1.35 30.61
N LEU A 146 -12.80 -1.76 31.65
CA LEU A 146 -14.19 -2.20 31.64
C LEU A 146 -15.14 -1.10 32.16
N GLY A 147 -14.64 -0.18 32.99
CA GLY A 147 -15.40 0.95 33.51
C GLY A 147 -14.61 1.78 34.54
N PRO A 148 -15.20 2.85 35.10
CA PRO A 148 -14.55 3.69 36.10
C PRO A 148 -14.20 2.95 37.39
N ASP A 149 -14.91 1.86 37.70
CA ASP A 149 -14.66 1.01 38.88
C ASP A 149 -13.25 0.40 38.88
N ASP A 150 -12.61 0.24 37.71
CA ASP A 150 -11.25 -0.28 37.61
C ASP A 150 -10.24 0.59 38.39
N TYR A 151 -10.43 1.91 38.38
CA TYR A 151 -9.60 2.84 39.15
C TYR A 151 -9.84 2.70 40.66
N ILE A 152 -11.11 2.51 41.06
CA ILE A 152 -11.48 2.36 42.47
C ILE A 152 -10.91 1.06 43.05
N LEU A 153 -10.96 -0.03 42.28
CA LEU A 153 -10.46 -1.35 42.69
C LEU A 153 -8.93 -1.36 42.88
N ASP A 154 -8.20 -0.61 42.05
CA ASP A 154 -6.74 -0.47 42.15
C ASP A 154 -6.30 0.68 43.10
N GLU A 155 -7.24 1.23 43.89
CA GLU A 155 -7.00 2.34 44.83
C GLU A 155 -6.41 3.60 44.16
N MET A 156 -6.74 3.82 42.88
CA MET A 156 -6.30 4.96 42.08
C MET A 156 -7.39 6.03 41.98
N ASP A 157 -6.98 7.30 41.91
CA ASP A 157 -7.90 8.39 41.60
C ASP A 157 -8.35 8.34 40.14
N ILE A 158 -9.66 8.52 39.91
CA ILE A 158 -10.21 8.59 38.56
C ILE A 158 -9.67 9.86 37.87
N PRO A 159 -9.00 9.74 36.70
CA PRO A 159 -8.39 10.87 36.04
C PRO A 159 -9.44 11.82 35.45
N LEU A 160 -9.09 13.10 35.34
CA LEU A 160 -9.97 14.13 34.75
C LEU A 160 -10.38 13.82 33.30
N SER A 161 -9.61 13.00 32.58
CA SER A 161 -9.93 12.52 31.23
C SER A 161 -11.17 11.63 31.15
N CYS A 162 -11.58 11.02 32.27
CA CYS A 162 -12.81 10.24 32.36
C CYS A 162 -14.09 11.07 32.49
N TYR A 163 -13.96 12.40 32.66
CA TYR A 163 -15.10 13.29 32.84
C TYR A 163 -15.34 14.13 31.60
N GLN A 164 -16.60 14.34 31.25
CA GLN A 164 -16.98 15.25 30.19
C GLN A 164 -16.39 16.64 30.47
N ASP A 165 -15.71 17.20 29.46
CA ASP A 165 -15.02 18.50 29.54
C ASP A 165 -14.08 18.65 30.74
N ARG A 166 -13.57 17.53 31.29
CA ARG A 166 -12.69 17.49 32.47
C ARG A 166 -13.32 18.14 33.71
N SER A 167 -14.64 18.03 33.85
CA SER A 167 -15.39 18.72 34.91
C SER A 167 -15.12 18.19 36.33
N GLY A 168 -14.70 16.93 36.44
CA GLY A 168 -14.51 16.23 37.73
C GLY A 168 -15.80 15.99 38.52
N ARG A 169 -16.97 16.08 37.87
CA ARG A 169 -18.29 15.86 38.50
C ARG A 169 -18.78 14.44 38.24
N GLU A 170 -19.30 13.76 39.25
CA GLU A 170 -19.82 12.39 39.09
C GLU A 170 -20.86 12.23 37.97
N GLY A 171 -21.71 13.25 37.76
CA GLY A 171 -22.71 13.24 36.68
C GLY A 171 -22.14 13.27 35.26
N ASP A 172 -20.88 13.69 35.12
CA ASP A 172 -20.17 13.82 33.84
C ASP A 172 -19.18 12.65 33.60
N LEU A 173 -19.16 11.66 34.50
CA LEU A 173 -18.25 10.52 34.44
C LEU A 173 -18.67 9.53 33.34
N TYR A 174 -17.74 9.20 32.45
CA TYR A 174 -17.97 8.17 31.44
C TYR A 174 -18.09 6.79 32.08
N GLN A 175 -19.23 6.14 31.85
CA GLN A 175 -19.55 4.82 32.42
C GLN A 175 -19.08 3.64 31.57
N SER A 176 -18.78 3.87 30.28
CA SER A 176 -18.34 2.81 29.38
C SER A 176 -16.83 2.57 29.48
N GLY A 177 -16.42 1.29 29.58
CA GLY A 177 -15.01 0.89 29.51
C GLY A 177 -14.37 1.11 28.15
N CYS A 178 -13.11 1.53 28.12
CA CYS A 178 -12.38 1.80 26.89
C CYS A 178 -12.07 0.55 26.05
N SER A 179 -12.16 -0.66 26.62
CA SER A 179 -12.00 -1.90 25.87
C SER A 179 -13.21 -2.23 24.98
N THR A 180 -14.38 -1.64 25.23
CA THR A 180 -15.60 -1.93 24.47
C THR A 180 -15.72 -1.09 23.20
N HIS A 181 -14.86 -0.08 23.05
CA HIS A 181 -14.86 0.84 21.92
C HIS A 181 -13.98 0.35 20.78
N TYR A 182 -14.26 0.84 19.57
CA TYR A 182 -13.53 0.49 18.37
C TYR A 182 -13.04 1.76 17.69
N ILE A 183 -11.74 1.81 17.37
CA ILE A 183 -11.21 2.90 16.56
C ILE A 183 -11.27 2.44 15.10
N LYS A 184 -12.21 2.99 14.34
CA LYS A 184 -12.28 2.77 12.90
C LYS A 184 -11.46 3.84 12.19
N PRO A 185 -10.38 3.50 11.48
CA PRO A 185 -9.68 4.48 10.66
C PRO A 185 -10.62 4.97 9.54
N SER A 186 -10.72 6.29 9.34
CA SER A 186 -11.70 6.90 8.44
C SER A 186 -11.44 6.70 6.94
N PHE A 187 -10.27 6.19 6.53
CA PHE A 187 -9.84 6.24 5.12
C PHE A 187 -9.33 4.93 4.49
N PRO A 188 -9.96 3.75 4.73
CA PRO A 188 -9.51 2.51 4.10
C PRO A 188 -9.64 2.54 2.57
N ILE A 189 -10.53 3.37 2.02
CA ILE A 189 -10.86 3.39 0.59
C ILE A 189 -9.67 3.82 -0.27
N ILE A 190 -8.94 4.87 0.13
CA ILE A 190 -7.80 5.40 -0.66
C ILE A 190 -6.67 4.36 -0.69
N GLN A 191 -6.36 3.76 0.46
CA GLN A 191 -5.35 2.71 0.59
C GLN A 191 -5.74 1.47 -0.24
N VAL A 192 -7.04 1.14 -0.28
CA VAL A 192 -7.57 0.06 -1.13
C VAL A 192 -7.35 0.34 -2.60
N ILE A 193 -7.71 1.56 -3.06
CA ILE A 193 -7.52 1.97 -4.45
C ILE A 193 -6.03 1.94 -4.82
N SER A 194 -5.15 2.40 -3.93
CA SER A 194 -3.70 2.42 -4.13
C SER A 194 -3.14 1.02 -4.41
N PHE A 195 -3.46 0.02 -3.59
CA PHE A 195 -2.96 -1.35 -3.83
C PHE A 195 -3.55 -1.95 -5.12
N VAL A 196 -4.82 -1.66 -5.46
CA VAL A 196 -5.44 -2.18 -6.68
C VAL A 196 -4.71 -1.63 -7.91
N VAL A 197 -4.45 -0.32 -7.95
CA VAL A 197 -3.69 0.33 -9.04
C VAL A 197 -2.27 -0.25 -9.11
N GLN A 198 -1.66 -0.53 -7.97
CA GLN A 198 -0.33 -1.12 -7.91
C GLN A 198 -0.28 -2.56 -8.41
N TYR A 199 -1.30 -3.36 -8.13
CA TYR A 199 -1.44 -4.69 -8.71
C TYR A 199 -1.64 -4.64 -10.23
N VAL A 200 -2.45 -3.68 -10.72
CA VAL A 200 -2.61 -3.43 -12.16
C VAL A 200 -1.28 -3.05 -12.80
N LEU A 201 -0.45 -2.24 -12.14
CA LEU A 201 0.89 -1.90 -12.62
C LEU A 201 1.77 -3.15 -12.80
N VAL A 202 1.78 -4.05 -11.82
CA VAL A 202 2.54 -5.32 -11.91
C VAL A 202 2.07 -6.13 -13.12
N ILE A 203 0.75 -6.27 -13.32
CA ILE A 203 0.20 -6.98 -14.48
C ILE A 203 0.63 -6.29 -15.79
N CYS A 204 0.55 -4.96 -15.87
CA CYS A 204 0.99 -4.21 -17.06
C CYS A 204 2.46 -4.45 -17.38
N ILE A 205 3.33 -4.49 -16.36
CA ILE A 205 4.76 -4.77 -16.52
C ILE A 205 5.00 -6.20 -17.02
N GLU A 206 4.30 -7.20 -16.47
CA GLU A 206 4.41 -8.59 -16.93
C GLU A 206 3.94 -8.76 -18.38
N VAL A 207 2.82 -8.13 -18.74
CA VAL A 207 2.32 -8.12 -20.13
C VAL A 207 3.35 -7.45 -21.05
N PHE A 208 3.91 -6.31 -20.64
CA PHE A 208 4.96 -5.61 -21.39
C PHE A 208 6.20 -6.49 -21.59
N LEU A 209 6.64 -7.20 -20.54
CA LEU A 209 7.76 -8.16 -20.60
C LEU A 209 7.50 -9.29 -21.60
N ILE A 210 6.30 -9.88 -21.59
CA ILE A 210 5.92 -10.95 -22.52
C ILE A 210 5.95 -10.44 -23.97
N LEU A 211 5.40 -9.25 -24.22
CA LEU A 211 5.39 -8.63 -25.55
C LEU A 211 6.82 -8.32 -26.04
N LEU A 212 7.68 -7.81 -25.16
CA LEU A 212 9.07 -7.51 -25.47
C LEU A 212 9.88 -8.78 -25.77
N LYS A 213 9.66 -9.86 -25.00
CA LYS A 213 10.29 -11.17 -25.25
C LYS A 213 9.83 -11.78 -26.58
N ARG A 214 8.53 -11.70 -26.89
CA ARG A 214 7.96 -12.19 -28.16
C ARG A 214 8.51 -11.42 -29.36
N SER A 215 8.61 -10.10 -29.27
CA SER A 215 9.19 -9.25 -30.31
C SER A 215 10.65 -9.61 -30.61
N ARG A 216 11.48 -9.80 -29.57
CA ARG A 216 12.87 -10.23 -29.72
C ARG A 216 13.01 -11.65 -30.28
N GLY A 217 12.15 -12.58 -29.87
CA GLY A 217 12.12 -13.95 -30.40
C GLY A 217 11.86 -13.98 -31.91
N VAL A 218 10.85 -13.24 -32.38
CA VAL A 218 10.54 -13.11 -33.81
C VAL A 218 11.72 -12.52 -34.60
N SER A 219 12.36 -11.47 -34.06
CA SER A 219 13.53 -10.86 -34.71
C SER A 219 14.73 -11.80 -34.84
N SER A 220 14.95 -12.67 -33.85
CA SER A 220 16.04 -13.66 -33.89
C SER A 220 15.82 -14.73 -34.97
N GLN A 221 14.57 -15.21 -35.11
CA GLN A 221 14.21 -16.27 -36.05
C GLN A 221 14.33 -15.80 -37.51
N GLN A 222 13.90 -14.57 -37.78
CA GLN A 222 14.02 -13.93 -39.10
C GLN A 222 15.48 -13.70 -39.53
N ARG A 223 16.39 -13.50 -38.57
CA ARG A 223 17.83 -13.35 -38.85
C ARG A 223 18.48 -14.68 -39.24
N THR A 224 18.09 -15.79 -38.61
CA THR A 224 18.56 -17.15 -38.98
C THR A 224 18.08 -17.58 -40.36
N GLU A 225 16.84 -17.27 -40.75
CA GLU A 225 16.31 -17.61 -42.09
C GLU A 225 17.04 -16.84 -43.20
N MET A 226 17.42 -15.58 -42.95
CA MET A 226 18.12 -14.75 -43.93
C MET A 226 19.57 -15.18 -44.16
N PHE A 227 20.27 -15.67 -43.13
CA PHE A 227 21.62 -16.24 -43.30
C PHE A 227 21.61 -17.63 -43.94
N GLY A 228 20.54 -18.42 -43.74
CA GLY A 228 20.37 -19.72 -44.39
C GLY A 228 20.23 -19.63 -45.91
N SER A 229 19.60 -18.57 -46.43
CA SER A 229 19.36 -18.41 -47.87
C SER A 229 20.54 -17.80 -48.66
N LEU A 230 21.60 -17.34 -47.97
CA LEU A 230 22.80 -16.78 -48.61
C LEU A 230 23.90 -17.83 -48.85
N ASN A 231 23.73 -19.05 -48.32
CA ASN A 231 24.67 -20.16 -48.44
C ASN A 231 24.22 -21.27 -49.41
N THR A 232 23.21 -21.00 -50.24
CA THR A 232 22.73 -21.87 -51.34
C THR A 232 22.64 -21.06 -52.61
#